data_AF-E1F1W3-F1
#
_entry.id   AF-E1F1W3-F1
#
_cell.length_a   1.000
_cell.length_b   1.000
_cell.length_c   1.000
_cell.angle_alpha   90.00
_cell.angle_beta   90.00
_cell.angle_gamma   90.00
#
_symmetry.space_group_name_H-M   'P 1'
#
loop_
_entity.id
_entity.type
_entity.pdbx_description
1 polymer ?
#
loop_
_entity_poly.entity_id
_entity_poly.type
_entity_poly.pdbx_seq_one_letter_code
_entity_poly.pdbx_strand_id
1 'polypeptide(L)'
;MASRSMCTCHGTIHPLIPAQTGALMCLNCGNIICQAQGLGPCLFCGAAYNNEQFTVTEELVTQQSASFASPTARQMNENLKHLVRRNPCEPLTETEQRTAELFRQTILKNIEDAAEIDPVLAVKDDQDGLLGLLGD
;
A
#
# COMPACT_ATOMS: atom_id res chain seq x y z
N MET A 1 -30.01 15.30 -14.07
CA MET A 1 -29.27 14.01 -14.15
C MET A 1 -28.04 14.26 -14.99
N ALA A 2 -26.84 14.13 -14.44
CA ALA A 2 -25.61 14.31 -15.21
C ALA A 2 -25.56 13.26 -16.33
N SER A 3 -25.45 13.70 -17.57
CA SER A 3 -25.34 12.82 -18.73
C SER A 3 -23.99 12.12 -18.71
N ARG A 4 -24.01 10.80 -18.91
CA ARG A 4 -22.78 10.02 -19.08
C ARG A 4 -22.05 10.52 -20.32
N SER A 5 -20.74 10.71 -20.21
CA SER A 5 -19.90 11.18 -21.32
C SER A 5 -18.67 10.29 -21.49
N MET A 6 -18.15 10.19 -22.72
CA MET A 6 -16.88 9.55 -22.97
C MET A 6 -15.78 10.31 -22.21
N CYS A 7 -14.98 9.62 -21.41
CA CYS A 7 -13.86 10.23 -20.71
C CYS A 7 -12.66 9.29 -20.74
N THR A 8 -11.50 9.85 -21.07
CA THR A 8 -10.21 9.15 -21.19
C THR A 8 -9.22 9.61 -20.12
N CYS A 9 -9.70 10.18 -19.01
CA CYS A 9 -8.81 10.74 -18.00
C CYS A 9 -8.12 9.67 -17.13
N HIS A 10 -8.65 8.44 -17.10
CA HIS A 10 -8.10 7.32 -16.31
C HIS A 10 -7.81 7.68 -14.83
N GLY A 11 -8.64 8.53 -14.23
CA GLY A 11 -8.49 8.96 -12.83
C GLY A 11 -7.50 10.11 -12.57
N THR A 12 -6.85 10.66 -13.59
CA THR A 12 -5.89 11.77 -13.42
C THR A 12 -6.54 13.15 -13.23
N ILE A 13 -7.79 13.30 -13.68
CA ILE A 13 -8.56 14.55 -13.63
C ILE A 13 -9.81 14.41 -12.74
N HIS A 14 -10.57 13.34 -12.96
CA HIS A 14 -11.83 13.10 -12.25
C HIS A 14 -11.66 11.97 -11.23
N PRO A 15 -12.31 12.05 -10.06
CA PRO A 15 -12.29 10.98 -9.08
C PRO A 15 -12.79 9.66 -9.69
N LEU A 16 -12.17 8.56 -9.28
CA LEU A 16 -12.58 7.21 -9.67
C LEU A 16 -13.87 6.81 -8.95
N ILE A 17 -14.69 5.99 -9.60
CA ILE A 17 -15.84 5.38 -8.93
C ILE A 17 -15.31 4.26 -8.01
N PRO A 18 -15.57 4.30 -6.70
CA PRO A 18 -15.13 3.25 -5.79
C PRO A 18 -15.76 1.90 -6.13
N ALA A 19 -14.97 0.84 -6.00
CA ALA A 19 -15.42 -0.55 -6.12
C ALA A 19 -14.66 -1.42 -5.11
N GLN A 20 -15.05 -2.68 -4.93
CA GLN A 20 -14.36 -3.60 -4.00
C GLN A 20 -12.85 -3.72 -4.28
N THR A 21 -12.46 -3.68 -5.55
CA THR A 21 -11.06 -3.74 -5.99
C THR A 21 -10.35 -2.38 -5.97
N GLY A 22 -10.90 -1.38 -5.26
CA GLY A 22 -10.41 -0.02 -5.19
C GLY A 22 -11.11 0.91 -6.19
N ALA A 23 -10.97 0.63 -7.49
CA ALA A 23 -11.61 1.40 -8.56
C ALA A 23 -12.47 0.53 -9.47
N LEU A 24 -13.57 1.10 -9.94
CA LEU A 24 -14.40 0.46 -10.94
C LEU A 24 -13.63 0.38 -12.27
N MET A 25 -13.52 -0.83 -12.81
CA MET A 25 -12.93 -1.09 -14.12
C MET A 25 -13.80 -2.06 -14.92
N CYS A 26 -13.83 -1.91 -16.23
CA CYS A 26 -14.48 -2.88 -17.09
C CYS A 26 -13.65 -4.16 -17.13
N LEU A 27 -14.24 -5.30 -16.73
CA LEU A 27 -13.53 -6.60 -16.75
C LEU A 27 -13.33 -7.17 -18.16
N ASN A 28 -14.03 -6.63 -19.17
CA ASN A 28 -13.89 -7.05 -20.55
C ASN A 28 -12.72 -6.37 -21.27
N CYS A 29 -12.49 -5.07 -21.03
CA CYS A 29 -11.46 -4.29 -21.74
C CYS A 29 -10.47 -3.55 -20.84
N GLY A 30 -10.60 -3.64 -19.52
CA GLY A 30 -9.72 -3.00 -18.56
C GLY A 30 -9.95 -1.50 -18.34
N ASN A 31 -10.94 -0.88 -19.01
CA ASN A 31 -11.15 0.57 -18.87
C ASN A 31 -11.56 0.95 -17.43
N ILE A 32 -10.74 1.78 -16.78
CA ILE A 32 -11.01 2.37 -15.47
C ILE A 32 -12.06 3.48 -15.61
N ILE A 33 -13.04 3.54 -14.69
CA ILE A 33 -14.18 4.44 -14.78
C ILE A 33 -14.13 5.52 -13.71
N CYS A 34 -14.21 6.77 -14.17
CA CYS A 34 -14.30 7.95 -13.32
C CYS A 34 -15.73 8.47 -13.22
N GLN A 35 -15.96 9.39 -12.27
CA GLN A 35 -17.28 10.00 -12.03
C GLN A 35 -17.88 10.69 -13.27
N ALA A 36 -17.05 11.27 -14.15
CA ALA A 36 -17.52 11.92 -15.38
C ALA A 36 -18.13 10.94 -16.41
N GLN A 37 -17.68 9.68 -16.43
CA GLN A 37 -18.25 8.64 -17.28
C GLN A 37 -19.56 8.10 -16.70
N GLY A 38 -19.62 7.98 -15.38
CA GLY A 38 -20.76 7.45 -14.67
C GLY A 38 -21.00 5.94 -14.89
N LEU A 39 -21.97 5.43 -14.13
CA LEU A 39 -22.35 4.02 -14.08
C LEU A 39 -23.19 3.57 -15.28
N GLY A 40 -23.19 2.28 -15.59
CA GLY A 40 -23.88 1.69 -16.75
C GLY A 40 -22.88 1.25 -17.82
N PRO A 41 -23.28 0.54 -18.90
CA PRO A 41 -22.39 -0.21 -19.81
C PRO A 41 -21.13 0.52 -20.26
N CYS A 42 -20.05 -0.24 -20.46
CA CYS A 42 -18.73 0.30 -20.76
C CYS A 42 -18.81 1.14 -22.04
N LEU A 43 -18.44 2.42 -21.97
CA LEU A 43 -18.51 3.31 -23.13
C LEU A 43 -17.43 3.01 -24.18
N PHE A 44 -16.45 2.16 -23.86
CA PHE A 44 -15.37 1.77 -24.77
C PHE A 44 -15.69 0.47 -25.54
N CYS A 45 -16.19 -0.56 -24.87
CA CYS A 45 -16.44 -1.87 -25.50
C CYS A 45 -17.92 -2.30 -25.49
N GLY A 46 -18.81 -1.53 -24.88
CA GLY A 46 -20.25 -1.83 -24.79
C GLY A 46 -20.62 -2.92 -23.77
N ALA A 47 -19.65 -3.59 -23.14
CA ALA A 47 -19.93 -4.64 -22.17
C ALA A 47 -20.76 -4.13 -20.98
N ALA A 48 -21.75 -4.92 -20.57
CA ALA A 48 -22.53 -4.65 -19.37
C ALA A 48 -21.65 -4.79 -18.11
N TYR A 49 -22.05 -4.11 -17.03
CA TYR A 49 -21.40 -4.27 -15.73
C TYR A 49 -21.97 -5.47 -15.01
N ASN A 50 -21.11 -6.22 -14.33
CA ASN A 50 -21.53 -7.19 -13.33
C ASN A 50 -21.81 -6.46 -12.01
N ASN A 51 -22.99 -6.72 -11.43
CA ASN A 51 -23.45 -6.07 -10.18
C ASN A 51 -22.54 -6.33 -8.98
N GLU A 52 -21.70 -7.37 -9.04
CA GLU A 52 -20.72 -7.73 -8.00
C GLU A 52 -19.65 -6.65 -7.78
N GLN A 53 -19.40 -5.79 -8.78
CA GLN A 53 -18.43 -4.69 -8.65
C GLN A 53 -18.96 -3.52 -7.80
N PHE A 54 -20.28 -3.40 -7.66
CA PHE A 54 -20.94 -2.22 -7.09
C PHE A 54 -21.24 -2.35 -5.59
N THR A 55 -21.10 -3.53 -5.00
CA THR A 55 -21.36 -3.75 -3.56
C THR A 55 -20.20 -3.23 -2.72
N VAL A 56 -20.12 -1.90 -2.57
CA VAL A 56 -19.38 -1.27 -1.47
C VAL A 56 -20.35 -1.19 -0.29
N THR A 57 -20.41 -2.24 0.53
CA THR A 57 -21.03 -2.11 1.85
C THR A 57 -20.04 -1.39 2.75
N GLU A 58 -20.45 -0.23 3.25
CA GLU A 58 -19.76 0.61 4.23
C GLU A 58 -19.42 -0.16 5.54
N GLU A 59 -20.00 -1.35 5.74
CA GLU A 59 -19.82 -2.22 6.91
C GLU A 59 -18.49 -2.99 6.97
N LEU A 60 -17.83 -3.29 5.84
CA LEU A 60 -16.67 -4.21 5.85
C LEU A 60 -15.36 -3.57 6.34
N VAL A 61 -15.27 -2.24 6.37
CA VAL A 61 -14.02 -1.54 6.74
C VAL A 61 -13.82 -1.45 8.26
N THR A 62 -14.87 -1.64 9.08
CA THR A 62 -14.84 -1.01 10.41
C THR A 62 -14.63 -1.94 11.61
N GLN A 63 -14.82 -3.27 11.56
CA GLN A 63 -14.90 -4.03 12.83
C GLN A 63 -14.13 -5.36 12.97
N GLN A 64 -13.92 -6.14 11.90
CA GLN A 64 -13.36 -7.50 12.09
C GLN A 64 -11.84 -7.55 12.25
N SER A 65 -11.07 -6.70 11.56
CA SER A 65 -9.60 -6.70 11.64
C SER A 65 -9.05 -6.10 12.94
N ALA A 66 -9.74 -5.13 13.55
CA ALA A 66 -9.30 -4.49 14.79
C ALA A 66 -9.42 -5.42 16.02
N SER A 67 -10.37 -6.36 15.97
CA SER A 67 -10.71 -7.26 17.07
C SER A 67 -9.61 -8.30 17.35
N PHE A 68 -8.87 -8.71 16.31
CA PHE A 68 -7.74 -9.64 16.41
C PHE A 68 -6.36 -8.96 16.42
N ALA A 69 -6.30 -7.63 16.27
CA ALA A 69 -5.04 -6.91 16.26
C ALA A 69 -4.36 -6.99 17.64
N SER A 70 -3.07 -7.34 17.64
CA SER A 70 -2.25 -7.30 18.84
C SER A 70 -2.23 -5.88 19.45
N PRO A 71 -2.00 -5.73 20.76
CA PRO A 71 -1.90 -4.42 21.40
C PRO A 71 -0.88 -3.50 20.69
N THR A 72 0.23 -4.07 20.24
CA THR A 72 1.26 -3.39 19.46
C THR A 72 0.74 -2.90 18.11
N ALA A 73 0.03 -3.75 17.36
CA ALA A 73 -0.54 -3.37 16.08
C ALA A 73 -1.59 -2.26 16.22
N ARG A 74 -2.40 -2.30 17.29
CA ARG A 74 -3.35 -1.22 17.61
C ARG A 74 -2.63 0.10 17.90
N GLN A 75 -1.57 0.07 18.71
CA GLN A 75 -0.78 1.25 19.02
C GLN A 75 -0.10 1.85 17.77
N MET A 76 0.46 1.00 16.91
CA MET A 76 1.05 1.44 15.64
C MET A 76 0.03 2.08 14.72
N ASN A 77 -1.19 1.54 14.64
CA ASN A 77 -2.26 2.11 13.83
C ASN A 77 -2.72 3.49 14.36
N GLU A 78 -2.83 3.66 15.68
CA GLU A 78 -3.11 4.98 16.28
C GLU A 78 -1.99 5.99 15.97
N ASN A 79 -0.72 5.58 16.08
CA ASN A 79 0.40 6.45 15.69
C ASN A 79 0.32 6.86 14.21
N LEU A 80 -0.05 5.95 13.31
CA LEU A 80 -0.24 6.25 11.87
C LEU A 80 -1.36 7.27 11.63
N LYS A 81 -2.49 7.18 12.35
CA LYS A 81 -3.59 8.15 12.22
C LYS A 81 -3.15 9.59 12.57
N HIS A 82 -2.21 9.74 13.50
CA HIS A 82 -1.63 11.05 13.82
C HIS A 82 -0.74 11.58 12.69
N LEU A 83 0.00 10.70 12.00
CA LEU A 83 0.85 11.07 10.87
C LEU A 83 0.04 11.43 9.62
N VAL A 84 -1.09 10.75 9.38
CA VAL A 84 -2.00 11.04 8.23
C VAL A 84 -2.64 12.43 8.35
N ARG A 85 -2.79 12.98 9.56
CA ARG A 85 -3.31 14.34 9.77
C ARG A 85 -2.26 15.44 9.57
N ARG A 86 -0.98 15.10 9.47
CA ARG A 86 0.09 16.07 9.32
C ARG A 86 0.16 16.51 7.86
N ASN A 87 0.14 17.82 7.60
CA ASN A 87 0.24 18.32 6.24
C ASN A 87 1.62 17.94 5.67
N PRO A 88 1.73 17.30 4.49
CA PRO A 88 3.03 16.85 3.95
C PRO A 88 4.08 17.97 3.79
N CYS A 89 3.64 19.23 3.74
CA CYS A 89 4.48 20.42 3.65
C CYS A 89 4.82 21.08 5.00
N GLU A 90 4.35 20.56 6.14
CA GLU A 90 4.72 21.12 7.45
C GLU A 90 6.14 20.70 7.85
N PRO A 91 7.06 21.67 8.08
CA PRO A 91 8.43 21.35 8.44
C PRO A 91 8.47 20.53 9.73
N LEU A 92 9.36 19.54 9.79
CA LEU A 92 9.63 18.78 11.00
C LEU A 92 10.09 19.71 12.12
N THR A 93 9.62 19.46 13.35
CA THR A 93 10.16 20.13 14.53
C THR A 93 11.63 19.76 14.72
N GLU A 94 12.40 20.61 15.40
CA GLU A 94 13.83 20.37 15.61
C GLU A 94 14.11 19.02 16.30
N THR A 95 13.24 18.62 17.23
CA THR A 95 13.31 17.32 17.90
C THR A 95 13.10 16.17 16.93
N GLU A 96 12.07 16.24 16.07
CA GLU A 96 11.80 15.23 15.03
C GLU A 96 12.96 15.12 14.03
N GLN A 97 13.57 16.24 13.65
CA GLN A 97 14.75 16.26 12.78
C GLN A 97 15.94 15.56 13.42
N ARG A 98 16.24 15.85 14.69
CA ARG A 98 17.32 15.16 15.43
C ARG A 98 17.05 13.67 15.58
N THR A 99 15.81 13.27 15.86
CA THR A 99 15.45 11.85 15.95
C THR A 99 15.61 11.13 14.60
N ALA A 100 15.18 11.76 13.50
CA ALA A 100 15.34 11.20 12.16
C ALA A 100 16.83 11.10 11.74
N GLU A 101 17.66 12.06 12.17
CA GLU A 101 19.10 12.03 11.94
C GLU A 101 19.79 10.92 12.74
N LEU A 102 19.48 10.77 14.03
CA LEU A 102 19.98 9.69 14.87
C LEU A 102 19.61 8.30 14.33
N PHE A 103 18.38 8.16 13.83
CA PHE A 103 17.94 6.94 13.19
C PHE A 103 18.78 6.64 11.94
N ARG A 104 18.98 7.62 11.04
CA ARG A 104 19.85 7.47 9.86
C ARG A 104 21.26 7.07 10.24
N GLN A 105 21.86 7.72 11.23
CA GLN A 105 23.22 7.38 11.70
C GLN A 105 23.30 5.95 12.25
N THR A 106 22.29 5.51 12.98
CA THR A 106 22.23 4.15 13.52
C THR A 106 22.15 3.11 12.39
N ILE A 107 21.35 3.36 11.36
CA ILE A 107 21.27 2.48 10.19
C ILE A 107 22.62 2.39 9.47
N LEU A 108 23.28 3.52 9.23
CA LEU A 108 24.58 3.54 8.57
C LEU A 108 25.63 2.77 9.38
N LYS A 109 25.67 2.98 10.69
CA LYS A 109 26.55 2.24 11.58
C LYS A 109 26.30 0.73 11.54
N ASN A 110 25.03 0.31 11.60
CA ASN A 110 24.69 -1.11 11.51
C ASN A 110 25.12 -1.73 10.17
N ILE A 111 25.09 -0.96 9.08
CA ILE A 111 25.57 -1.42 7.77
C ILE A 111 27.09 -1.55 7.76
N GLU A 112 27.82 -0.59 8.36
CA GLU A 112 29.28 -0.67 8.52
C GLU A 112 29.68 -1.86 9.39
N ASP A 113 29.06 -2.03 10.55
CA ASP A 113 29.28 -3.15 11.46
C ASP A 113 28.98 -4.50 10.78
N ALA A 114 27.97 -4.55 9.89
CA ALA A 114 27.67 -5.74 9.09
C ALA A 114 28.64 -5.93 7.90
N ALA A 115 29.23 -4.86 7.39
CA ALA A 115 30.24 -4.92 6.33
C ALA A 115 31.62 -5.36 6.85
N GLU A 116 31.88 -5.24 8.16
CA GLU A 116 33.06 -5.80 8.84
C GLU A 116 32.99 -7.33 9.01
N ILE A 117 31.91 -7.98 8.57
CA ILE A 117 31.87 -9.44 8.42
C ILE A 117 32.86 -9.83 7.32
N ASP A 118 33.94 -10.53 7.69
CA ASP A 118 34.91 -11.06 6.72
C ASP A 118 34.15 -11.92 5.68
N PRO A 119 34.12 -11.51 4.40
CA PRO A 119 33.34 -12.21 3.38
C PRO A 119 33.80 -13.65 3.20
N VAL A 120 35.04 -13.98 3.54
CA VAL A 120 35.56 -15.35 3.51
C VAL A 120 34.95 -16.20 4.63
N LEU A 121 34.71 -15.61 5.81
CA LEU A 121 34.04 -16.26 6.94
C LEU A 121 32.54 -16.43 6.69
N ALA A 122 31.86 -15.41 6.16
CA ALA A 122 30.44 -15.49 5.81
C ALA A 122 30.16 -16.57 4.75
N VAL A 123 31.01 -16.64 3.72
CA VAL A 123 30.92 -17.65 2.66
C VAL A 123 31.22 -19.07 3.17
N LYS A 124 31.98 -19.20 4.26
CA LYS A 124 32.30 -20.49 4.87
C LYS A 124 31.15 -21.01 5.74
N ASP A 125 30.49 -20.15 6.52
CA ASP A 125 29.29 -20.50 7.30
C ASP A 125 28.13 -20.98 6.40
N ASP A 126 27.91 -20.32 5.26
CA ASP A 126 26.89 -20.74 4.29
C ASP A 126 27.21 -22.11 3.64
N GLN A 127 28.50 -22.40 3.41
CA GLN A 127 28.94 -23.69 2.85
C GLN A 127 28.89 -24.83 3.87
N ASP A 128 29.26 -24.56 5.12
CA ASP A 128 29.23 -25.54 6.20
C ASP A 128 27.78 -25.85 6.65
N GLY A 129 26.86 -24.87 6.57
CA GLY A 129 25.42 -25.08 6.77
C GLY A 129 24.75 -25.93 5.69
N LEU A 130 25.25 -25.87 4.44
CA LEU A 130 24.76 -26.72 3.34
C LEU A 130 25.26 -28.16 3.43
N LEU A 131 26.48 -28.36 3.94
CA LEU A 131 27.11 -29.68 4.07
C LEU A 131 26.60 -30.47 5.30
N GLY A 132 26.08 -29.79 6.33
CA GLY A 132 25.46 -30.44 7.49
C GLY A 132 24.11 -31.14 7.21
N LEU A 133 23.53 -30.95 6.01
CA LEU A 133 22.30 -31.64 5.57
C LEU A 133 22.59 -32.87 4.69
N LEU A 134 23.87 -33.17 4.42
CA LEU A 134 24.32 -34.29 3.61
C LEU A 134 25.43 -35.09 4.34
N GLY A 135 25.03 -35.82 5.39
CA GLY A 135 25.83 -36.87 6.06
C GLY A 135 25.57 -36.91 7.57
N ASP A 136 25.10 -37.98 8.20
CA ASP A 136 24.86 -39.39 7.83
C ASP A 136 23.44 -39.85 8.23
#